data_AF-A0A822FDD4-F1
#
_entry.id   AF-A0A822FDD4-F1
#
_cell.length_a   1.000
_cell.length_b   1.000
_cell.length_c   1.000
_cell.angle_alpha   90.00
_cell.angle_beta   90.00
_cell.angle_gamma   90.00
#
_symmetry.space_group_name_H-M   'P 1'
#
loop_
_entity.id
_entity.type
_entity.pdbx_description
1 polymer ?
#
loop_
_entity_poly.entity_id
_entity_poly.type
_entity_poly.pdbx_seq_one_letter_code
_entity_poly.pdbx_strand_id
1 'polypeptide(L)'
;HATDDLYKNDIHYPDGILHLDHYIVSIDQTNALPATPDYLINEEWIKQRFTRRPWSDVYLEHQLDDDSFWRKHSIKYAYDNLTIPVYLIGGLYDPYKDVPINIYEHARQVSPKIKVVVGPFAHAMPENTNRNPGPGFDSMAEM
;
A
#
# COMPACT_ATOMS: atom_id res chain seq x y z
N HIS A 1 4.04 -2.07 -1.74
CA HIS A 1 2.72 -2.25 -2.38
C HIS A 1 2.16 -0.89 -2.74
N ALA A 2 1.27 -0.81 -3.71
CA ALA A 2 0.71 0.46 -4.18
C ALA A 2 -0.82 0.37 -4.18
N THR A 3 -1.46 1.45 -3.74
CA THR A 3 -2.91 1.62 -3.81
C THR A 3 -3.25 3.05 -4.24
N ASP A 4 -4.32 3.19 -5.01
CA ASP A 4 -4.92 4.47 -5.40
C ASP A 4 -5.89 5.00 -4.32
N ASP A 5 -6.46 4.10 -3.53
CA ASP A 5 -7.43 4.35 -2.46
C ASP A 5 -6.95 3.71 -1.15
N LEU A 6 -6.36 4.51 -0.26
CA LEU A 6 -5.87 4.01 1.03
C LEU A 6 -7.00 3.61 1.98
N TYR A 7 -8.24 4.08 1.76
CA TYR A 7 -9.35 3.70 2.61
C TYR A 7 -9.90 2.33 2.22
N LYS A 8 -10.38 2.19 0.98
CA LYS A 8 -11.11 0.97 0.53
C LYS A 8 -10.24 -0.13 -0.03
N ASN A 9 -9.07 0.20 -0.58
CA ASN A 9 -8.21 -0.76 -1.29
C ASN A 9 -6.96 -1.12 -0.48
N ASP A 10 -6.78 -0.56 0.72
CA ASP A 10 -5.69 -0.90 1.64
C ASP A 10 -6.21 -1.67 2.86
N ILE A 11 -5.30 -2.18 3.68
CA ILE A 11 -5.55 -3.10 4.78
C ILE A 11 -6.33 -2.52 5.96
N HIS A 12 -6.66 -1.23 5.95
CA HIS A 12 -7.29 -0.53 7.09
C HIS A 12 -8.80 -0.67 7.12
N TYR A 13 -9.45 -0.32 6.01
CA TYR A 13 -10.89 -0.37 5.83
C TYR A 13 -11.26 -1.00 4.48
N PRO A 14 -10.78 -2.23 4.17
CA PRO A 14 -11.12 -2.89 2.92
C PRO A 14 -12.64 -2.93 2.75
N ASP A 15 -13.13 -2.49 1.59
CA ASP A 15 -14.55 -2.31 1.28
C ASP A 15 -15.32 -1.40 2.27
N GLY A 16 -14.61 -0.54 3.00
CA GLY A 16 -15.14 0.38 4.00
C GLY A 16 -15.39 -0.24 5.39
N ILE A 17 -14.90 -1.46 5.64
CA ILE A 17 -15.08 -2.17 6.91
C ILE A 17 -13.75 -2.21 7.65
N LEU A 18 -13.74 -1.81 8.93
CA LEU A 18 -12.55 -1.92 9.78
C LEU A 18 -11.99 -3.34 9.73
N HIS A 19 -10.73 -3.46 9.30
CA HIS A 19 -10.00 -4.71 9.27
C HIS A 19 -8.89 -4.71 10.32
N LEU A 20 -8.80 -5.81 11.05
CA LEU A 20 -7.76 -6.06 12.04
C LEU A 20 -7.24 -7.47 11.85
N ASP A 21 -5.94 -7.59 11.64
CA ASP A 21 -5.24 -8.86 11.53
C ASP A 21 -3.94 -8.85 12.35
N HIS A 22 -3.24 -9.99 12.31
CA HIS A 22 -1.96 -10.15 12.98
C HIS A 22 -0.88 -9.20 12.44
N TYR A 23 -0.97 -8.76 11.19
CA TYR A 23 0.02 -7.89 10.57
C TYR A 23 -0.03 -6.49 11.20
N ILE A 24 -1.23 -5.93 11.36
CA ILE A 24 -1.43 -4.62 12.02
C ILE A 24 -0.85 -4.64 13.45
N VAL A 25 -1.18 -5.67 14.23
CA VAL A 25 -0.65 -5.84 15.59
C VAL A 25 0.88 -6.02 15.58
N SER A 26 1.43 -6.73 14.60
CA SER A 26 2.88 -6.90 14.48
C SER A 26 3.60 -5.57 14.20
N ILE A 27 3.01 -4.67 13.42
CA ILE A 27 3.56 -3.31 13.19
C ILE A 27 3.56 -2.53 14.51
N ASP A 28 2.47 -2.55 15.27
CA ASP A 28 2.40 -1.87 16.56
C ASP A 28 3.46 -2.38 17.54
N GLN A 29 3.76 -3.68 17.51
CA GLN A 29 4.84 -4.26 18.32
C GLN A 29 6.23 -3.74 17.92
N THR A 30 6.46 -3.36 16.66
CA THR A 30 7.75 -2.78 16.25
C THR A 30 8.05 -1.45 16.94
N ASN A 31 7.03 -0.73 17.41
CA ASN A 31 7.24 0.47 18.23
C ASN A 31 7.99 0.18 19.53
N ALA A 32 7.87 -1.03 20.06
CA ALA A 32 8.58 -1.46 21.26
C ALA A 32 10.00 -2.00 20.98
N LEU A 33 10.50 -1.90 19.75
CA LEU A 33 11.87 -2.29 19.37
C LEU A 33 12.83 -1.07 19.41
N PRO A 34 14.13 -1.30 19.66
CA PRO A 34 15.13 -0.25 19.50
C PRO A 34 15.27 0.14 18.02
N ALA A 35 15.63 1.39 17.74
CA ALA A 35 15.63 1.96 16.39
C ALA A 35 17.04 2.08 15.79
N THR A 36 17.11 2.06 14.46
CA THR A 36 18.31 2.34 13.66
C THR A 36 18.90 3.74 13.97
N PRO A 37 20.23 3.94 13.84
CA PRO A 37 21.26 2.98 13.41
C PRO A 37 21.82 2.09 14.52
N ASP A 38 21.75 2.54 15.78
CA ASP A 38 22.55 1.95 16.86
C ASP A 38 21.80 0.88 17.69
N TYR A 39 20.47 0.79 17.54
CA TYR A 39 19.62 -0.18 18.25
C TYR A 39 19.85 -0.22 19.77
N LEU A 40 20.03 0.95 20.39
CA LEU A 40 20.37 1.07 21.81
C LEU A 40 19.25 0.52 22.72
N ILE A 41 19.63 -0.35 23.65
CA ILE A 41 18.76 -0.88 24.72
C ILE A 41 19.26 -0.34 26.06
N ASN A 42 19.00 0.95 26.32
CA ASN A 42 19.40 1.63 27.56
C ASN A 42 18.20 1.88 28.49
N GLU A 43 18.45 2.41 29.68
CA GLU A 43 17.39 2.69 30.66
C GLU A 43 16.31 3.63 30.12
N GLU A 44 16.70 4.61 29.28
CA GLU A 44 15.75 5.56 28.70
C GLU A 44 14.81 4.87 27.70
N TRP A 45 15.37 4.02 26.82
CA TRP A 45 14.56 3.19 25.93
C TRP A 45 13.62 2.28 26.71
N ILE A 46 14.09 1.64 27.79
CA ILE A 46 13.26 0.77 28.64
C ILE A 46 12.05 1.53 29.20
N LYS A 47 12.23 2.79 29.62
CA LYS A 47 11.16 3.64 30.14
C LYS A 47 10.17 4.07 29.05
N GLN A 48 10.64 4.33 27.83
CA GLN A 48 9.85 4.90 26.74
C GLN A 48 9.24 3.86 25.78
N ARG A 49 9.64 2.59 25.82
CA ARG A 49 9.26 1.58 24.81
C ARG A 49 7.74 1.37 24.64
N PHE A 50 6.93 1.73 25.63
CA PHE A 50 5.47 1.63 25.58
C PHE A 50 4.75 2.99 25.51
N THR A 51 5.48 4.09 25.36
CA THR A 51 4.88 5.44 25.27
C THR A 51 4.70 5.90 23.83
N ARG A 52 5.08 5.07 22.85
CA ARG A 52 4.89 5.38 21.43
C ARG A 52 3.45 5.10 21.04
N ARG A 53 2.87 6.03 20.27
CA ARG A 53 1.56 5.85 19.65
C ARG A 53 1.60 4.61 18.74
N PRO A 54 0.69 3.64 18.92
CA PRO A 54 0.45 2.59 17.94
C PRO A 54 0.24 3.16 16.53
N TRP A 55 0.70 2.44 15.52
CA TRP A 55 0.45 2.81 14.14
C TRP A 55 -1.04 2.66 13.80
N SER A 56 -1.69 1.62 14.33
CA SER A 56 -3.13 1.38 14.15
C SER A 56 -4.01 2.53 14.64
N ASP A 57 -3.61 3.22 15.72
CA ASP A 57 -4.33 4.38 16.26
C ASP A 57 -4.52 5.52 15.25
N VAL A 58 -3.60 5.68 14.27
CA VAL A 58 -3.75 6.68 13.21
C VAL A 58 -5.01 6.41 12.40
N TYR A 59 -5.23 5.16 12.01
CA TYR A 59 -6.33 4.79 11.13
C TYR A 59 -7.65 4.63 11.88
N LEU A 60 -7.60 4.26 13.16
CA LEU A 60 -8.79 4.20 14.03
C LEU A 60 -9.41 5.58 14.28
N GLU A 61 -8.64 6.66 14.20
CA GLU A 61 -9.14 8.04 14.28
C GLU A 61 -9.86 8.50 13.00
N HIS A 62 -9.63 7.83 11.86
CA HIS A 62 -10.12 8.25 10.54
C HIS A 62 -11.06 7.20 9.93
N GLN A 63 -12.23 6.98 10.55
CA GLN A 63 -13.17 5.91 10.17
C GLN A 63 -14.14 6.28 9.02
N LEU A 64 -13.99 7.45 8.40
CA LEU A 64 -14.87 7.93 7.34
C LEU A 64 -14.04 8.15 6.05
N ASP A 65 -14.47 7.55 4.94
CA ASP A 65 -13.77 7.58 3.64
C ASP A 65 -13.48 9.01 3.13
N ASP A 66 -14.40 9.94 3.38
CA ASP A 66 -14.32 11.33 2.93
C ASP A 66 -13.57 12.26 3.90
N ASP A 67 -12.98 11.72 4.98
CA ASP A 67 -12.10 12.48 5.88
C ASP A 67 -10.95 13.12 5.07
N SER A 68 -10.63 14.37 5.45
CA SER A 68 -9.45 15.10 5.00
C SER A 68 -8.15 14.29 5.00
N PHE A 69 -7.99 13.37 5.95
CA PHE A 69 -6.87 12.46 6.04
C PHE A 69 -6.75 11.58 4.79
N TRP A 70 -7.80 10.83 4.42
CA TRP A 70 -7.77 9.96 3.25
C TRP A 70 -7.71 10.74 1.94
N ARG A 71 -8.38 11.90 1.91
CA ARG A 71 -8.34 12.82 0.77
C ARG A 71 -6.94 13.29 0.43
N LYS A 72 -6.11 13.54 1.44
CA LYS A 72 -4.73 14.01 1.26
C LYS A 72 -3.78 12.89 0.83
N HIS A 73 -4.04 11.65 1.24
CA HIS A 73 -3.09 10.55 1.07
C HIS A 73 -3.45 9.59 -0.08
N SER A 74 -4.67 9.65 -0.62
CA SER A 74 -5.11 8.74 -1.70
C SER A 74 -5.07 9.41 -3.08
N ILE A 75 -4.52 8.72 -4.07
CA ILE A 75 -4.44 9.17 -5.46
C ILE A 75 -5.82 9.34 -6.08
N LYS A 76 -6.84 8.59 -5.62
CA LYS A 76 -8.20 8.65 -6.16
C LYS A 76 -8.82 10.05 -6.22
N TYR A 77 -8.34 10.97 -5.38
CA TYR A 77 -8.80 12.35 -5.32
C TYR A 77 -7.98 13.33 -6.19
N ALA A 78 -6.96 12.84 -6.89
CA ALA A 78 -5.95 13.64 -7.56
C ALA A 78 -5.38 12.98 -8.81
N TYR A 79 -6.16 12.15 -9.53
CA TYR A 79 -5.70 11.49 -10.76
C TYR A 79 -5.17 12.47 -11.81
N ASP A 80 -5.74 13.67 -11.89
CA ASP A 80 -5.32 14.72 -12.82
C ASP A 80 -3.85 15.17 -12.61
N ASN A 81 -3.28 14.91 -11.43
CA ASN A 81 -1.89 15.23 -11.13
C ASN A 81 -0.89 14.20 -11.68
N LEU A 82 -1.37 13.03 -12.14
CA LEU A 82 -0.53 12.01 -12.77
C LEU A 82 -0.17 12.43 -14.20
N THR A 83 0.89 13.24 -14.33
CA THR A 83 1.33 13.84 -15.61
C THR A 83 2.59 13.20 -16.20
N ILE A 84 3.25 12.33 -15.44
CA ILE A 84 4.43 11.59 -15.91
C ILE A 84 4.02 10.28 -16.59
N PRO A 85 4.86 9.71 -17.47
CA PRO A 85 4.65 8.34 -17.97
C PRO A 85 4.63 7.35 -16.80
N VAL A 86 3.69 6.40 -16.83
CA VAL A 86 3.54 5.39 -15.76
C VAL A 86 3.43 4.01 -16.41
N TYR A 87 4.15 3.05 -15.85
CA TYR A 87 3.98 1.64 -16.17
C TYR A 87 3.49 0.90 -14.93
N LEU A 88 2.26 0.41 -14.97
CA LEU A 88 1.61 -0.27 -13.85
C LEU A 88 1.61 -1.77 -14.12
N ILE A 89 2.03 -2.54 -13.11
CA ILE A 89 2.00 -4.00 -13.14
C ILE A 89 1.05 -4.46 -12.03
N GLY A 90 0.03 -5.21 -12.40
CA GLY A 90 -1.03 -5.72 -11.53
C GLY A 90 -1.15 -7.23 -11.54
N GLY A 91 -1.56 -7.79 -10.41
CA GLY A 91 -1.87 -9.21 -10.26
C GLY A 91 -3.37 -9.45 -10.07
N LEU A 92 -3.94 -10.43 -10.78
CA LEU A 92 -5.33 -10.87 -10.55
C LEU A 92 -5.51 -11.60 -9.20
N TYR A 93 -4.43 -12.15 -8.64
CA TYR A 93 -4.40 -12.79 -7.32
C TYR A 93 -3.78 -11.87 -6.25
N ASP A 94 -3.62 -10.60 -6.56
CA ASP A 94 -3.19 -9.56 -5.62
C ASP A 94 -4.45 -8.92 -5.00
N PRO A 95 -4.54 -8.73 -3.66
CA PRO A 95 -5.66 -8.01 -3.05
C PRO A 95 -5.81 -6.57 -3.58
N TYR A 96 -4.74 -5.96 -4.11
CA TYR A 96 -4.73 -4.62 -4.72
C TYR A 96 -5.00 -4.63 -6.24
N LYS A 97 -5.63 -5.69 -6.76
CA LYS A 97 -5.90 -5.91 -8.20
C LYS A 97 -6.58 -4.75 -8.95
N ASP A 98 -7.35 -3.92 -8.25
CA ASP A 98 -8.16 -2.87 -8.87
C ASP A 98 -7.34 -1.60 -9.18
N VAL A 99 -6.21 -1.41 -8.48
CA VAL A 99 -5.37 -0.20 -8.56
C VAL A 99 -4.89 0.11 -9.98
N PRO A 100 -4.32 -0.83 -10.76
CA PRO A 100 -3.81 -0.53 -12.09
C PRO A 100 -4.92 -0.14 -13.07
N ILE A 101 -6.09 -0.77 -12.92
CA ILE A 101 -7.27 -0.50 -13.75
C ILE A 101 -7.85 0.88 -13.38
N ASN A 102 -8.03 1.16 -12.09
CA ASN A 102 -8.53 2.45 -11.63
C ASN A 102 -7.65 3.61 -12.09
N ILE A 103 -6.32 3.52 -11.92
CA ILE A 103 -5.42 4.57 -12.38
C ILE A 103 -5.52 4.74 -13.90
N TYR A 104 -5.54 3.65 -14.67
CA TYR A 104 -5.65 3.76 -16.13
C TYR A 104 -6.96 4.43 -16.55
N GLU A 105 -8.10 4.00 -16.02
CA GLU A 105 -9.41 4.55 -16.40
C GLU A 105 -9.53 6.04 -16.08
N HIS A 106 -9.06 6.47 -14.91
CA HIS A 106 -9.22 7.85 -14.48
C HIS A 106 -8.11 8.79 -14.97
N ALA A 107 -6.88 8.31 -15.16
CA ALA A 107 -5.73 9.18 -15.49
C ALA A 107 -5.27 9.13 -16.96
N ARG A 108 -5.75 8.18 -17.78
CA ARG A 108 -5.34 8.07 -19.21
C ARG A 108 -5.63 9.32 -20.05
N GLN A 109 -6.58 10.15 -19.62
CA GLN A 109 -6.93 11.39 -20.33
C GLN A 109 -5.89 12.50 -20.08
N VAL A 110 -5.29 12.52 -18.89
CA VAL A 110 -4.31 13.53 -18.47
C VAL A 110 -2.86 13.09 -18.72
N SER A 111 -2.58 11.78 -18.69
CA SER A 111 -1.29 11.21 -19.08
C SER A 111 -1.47 10.19 -20.21
N PRO A 112 -1.16 10.56 -21.46
CA PRO A 112 -1.32 9.67 -22.62
C PRO A 112 -0.31 8.52 -22.64
N LYS A 113 0.61 8.44 -21.66
CA LYS A 113 1.68 7.44 -21.57
C LYS A 113 1.52 6.55 -20.32
N ILE A 114 0.30 6.13 -20.04
CA ILE A 114 0.04 5.07 -19.06
C ILE A 114 -0.04 3.73 -19.79
N LYS A 115 0.81 2.79 -19.37
CA LYS A 115 0.74 1.39 -19.77
C LYS A 115 0.37 0.55 -18.57
N VAL A 116 -0.43 -0.48 -18.78
CA VAL A 116 -0.84 -1.42 -17.74
C VAL A 116 -0.61 -2.85 -18.23
N VAL A 117 0.01 -3.66 -17.38
CA VAL A 117 0.04 -5.12 -17.51
C VAL A 117 -0.70 -5.70 -16.32
N VAL A 118 -1.68 -6.54 -16.59
CA VAL A 118 -2.34 -7.36 -15.57
C VAL A 118 -2.12 -8.82 -15.92
N GLY A 119 -1.53 -9.57 -15.00
CA GLY A 119 -1.33 -11.01 -15.15
C GLY A 119 -1.84 -11.79 -13.94
N PRO A 120 -1.69 -13.12 -13.96
CA PRO A 120 -2.18 -13.99 -12.89
C PRO A 120 -1.26 -13.97 -11.65
N PHE A 121 -0.67 -12.82 -11.32
CA PHE A 121 0.32 -12.68 -10.26
C PHE A 121 -0.35 -12.59 -8.89
N ALA A 122 0.30 -13.17 -7.88
CA ALA A 122 -0.06 -12.99 -6.48
C ALA A 122 0.59 -11.72 -5.90
N HIS A 123 0.29 -11.43 -4.64
CA HIS A 123 0.85 -10.31 -3.89
C HIS A 123 2.36 -10.45 -3.59
N ALA A 124 3.17 -10.18 -4.61
CA ALA A 124 4.62 -10.20 -4.56
C ALA A 124 5.18 -9.36 -5.71
N MET A 125 6.50 -9.16 -5.73
CA MET A 125 7.12 -8.69 -6.96
C MET A 125 6.89 -9.72 -8.07
N PRO A 126 6.51 -9.31 -9.30
CA PRO A 126 6.13 -10.24 -10.37
C PRO A 126 7.19 -11.31 -10.65
N GLU A 127 8.47 -10.95 -10.56
CA GLU A 127 9.62 -11.84 -10.74
C GLU A 127 9.81 -12.86 -9.61
N ASN A 128 9.28 -12.57 -8.41
CA ASN A 128 9.49 -13.37 -7.19
C ASN A 128 8.35 -14.37 -6.91
N THR A 129 7.37 -14.50 -7.81
CA THR A 129 6.20 -15.37 -7.61
C THR A 129 6.48 -16.87 -7.84
N ASN A 130 7.73 -17.27 -8.11
CA ASN A 130 8.06 -18.61 -8.63
C ASN A 130 7.19 -19.00 -9.84
N ARG A 131 6.65 -18.02 -10.57
CA ARG A 131 5.70 -18.21 -11.68
C ARG A 131 4.43 -18.95 -11.25
N ASN A 132 3.98 -18.74 -10.01
CA ASN A 132 2.75 -19.32 -9.49
C ASN A 132 1.86 -18.25 -8.82
N PRO A 133 0.65 -17.99 -9.34
CA PRO A 133 0.08 -18.57 -10.57
C PRO A 133 0.83 -18.11 -11.82
N GLY A 134 1.01 -19.01 -12.78
CA GLY A 134 1.78 -18.75 -14.00
C GLY A 134 0.93 -18.20 -15.15
N PRO A 135 1.56 -17.63 -16.20
CA PRO A 135 3.00 -17.44 -16.37
C PRO A 135 3.55 -16.29 -15.51
N GLY A 136 4.80 -16.39 -15.06
CA GLY A 136 5.47 -15.27 -14.37
C GLY A 136 5.89 -14.15 -15.33
N PHE A 137 6.27 -13.01 -14.76
CA PHE A 137 6.60 -11.79 -15.50
C PHE A 137 7.98 -11.25 -15.08
N ASP A 138 8.83 -10.95 -16.05
CA ASP A 138 10.14 -10.34 -15.81
C ASP A 138 9.99 -8.83 -15.90
N SER A 139 9.69 -8.20 -14.77
CA SER A 139 9.43 -6.76 -14.69
C SER A 139 10.63 -5.91 -15.12
N MET A 140 11.85 -6.41 -14.90
CA MET A 140 13.10 -5.70 -15.20
C MET A 140 13.44 -5.72 -16.70
N ALA A 141 13.04 -6.77 -17.42
CA ALA A 141 13.23 -6.84 -18.88
C ALA A 141 12.23 -5.97 -19.66
N GLU A 142 11.11 -5.60 -19.03
CA GLU A 142 9.98 -4.91 -19.66
C GLU A 142 9.97 -3.38 -19.42
N MET A 143 10.87 -2.87 -18.57
CA MET A 143 11.09 -1.45 -18.27
C MET A 143 12.21 -0.84 -19.12
#